data_AF-A0A928NT94-F1
#
_entry.id   AF-A0A928NT94-F1
#
_cell.length_a   1.000
_cell.length_b   1.000
_cell.length_c   1.000
_cell.angle_alpha   90.00
_cell.angle_beta   90.00
_cell.angle_gamma   90.00
#
_symmetry.space_group_name_H-M   'P 1'
#
loop_
_entity.id
_entity.type
_entity.pdbx_description
1 polymer ?
#
loop_
_entity_poly.entity_id
_entity_poly.type
_entity_poly.pdbx_seq_one_letter_code
_entity_poly.pdbx_strand_id
1 'polypeptide(L)'
;MPDHILKEKKGSVSLEAAILLPLIIILFVVFICLINCVIAQDCINQSLYKTADFMSRYAFVYNEKGMKTLEKKVFEKIDELISEYIESEKIRDKIYQYIDFNKLVEYTDDLIYRQIALGVFHIYLNESELYKKGLLRIEDITFEESKFFNSNDDIVLKVKAKSGMFHLKSAIRIGCWIGGKFDSSIVSSDNVWDMDNFTRGRTLRDIFGGTLPYDYPVIAAYSNGTGISIKSIDHTAASYQTGNHFEMTIRQMIDKLADYKGDNNRPVTSRILILVMPENKMNINQNSSMSRIISYANTKNVFLDIQLYQESKK
;
A
#
# COMPACT_ATOMS: atom_id res chain seq x y z
N MET A 1 47.06 -77.38 -1.07
CA MET A 1 45.98 -76.39 -0.98
C MET A 1 46.60 -75.01 -1.10
N PRO A 2 46.42 -74.27 -2.19
CA PRO A 2 46.79 -72.87 -2.23
C PRO A 2 45.56 -72.00 -1.95
N ASP A 3 45.66 -71.21 -0.89
CA ASP A 3 44.71 -70.16 -0.52
C ASP A 3 44.64 -69.09 -1.62
N HIS A 4 43.45 -68.92 -2.20
CA HIS A 4 43.13 -67.77 -3.04
C HIS A 4 43.02 -66.52 -2.16
N ILE A 5 44.15 -65.83 -1.98
CA ILE A 5 44.16 -64.47 -1.40
C ILE A 5 43.51 -63.52 -2.42
N LEU A 6 42.26 -63.15 -2.16
CA LEU A 6 41.57 -62.04 -2.83
C LEU A 6 42.35 -60.76 -2.54
N LYS A 7 43.21 -60.34 -3.46
CA LYS A 7 43.84 -59.01 -3.43
C LYS A 7 42.76 -57.94 -3.50
N GLU A 8 42.49 -57.29 -2.39
CA GLU A 8 41.72 -56.04 -2.37
C GLU A 8 42.41 -55.03 -3.27
N LYS A 9 41.74 -54.65 -4.37
CA LYS A 9 42.21 -53.59 -5.27
C LYS A 9 42.11 -52.26 -4.53
N LYS A 10 43.22 -51.81 -3.93
CA LYS A 10 43.32 -50.45 -3.37
C LYS A 10 43.32 -49.44 -4.52
N GLY A 11 42.24 -48.67 -4.63
CA GLY A 11 42.14 -47.54 -5.54
C GLY A 11 43.20 -46.48 -5.24
N SER A 12 43.62 -45.72 -6.25
CA SER A 12 44.53 -44.59 -6.07
C SER A 12 43.79 -43.47 -5.34
N VAL A 13 44.16 -43.21 -4.09
CA VAL A 13 43.58 -42.14 -3.24
C VAL A 13 43.61 -40.78 -3.95
N SER A 14 44.62 -40.53 -4.79
CA SER A 14 44.73 -39.31 -5.59
C SER A 14 43.66 -39.21 -6.68
N LEU A 15 43.25 -40.34 -7.27
CA LEU A 15 42.18 -40.39 -8.29
C LEU A 15 40.81 -40.12 -7.64
N GLU A 16 40.56 -40.71 -6.48
CA GLU A 16 39.31 -40.51 -5.73
C GLU A 16 39.19 -39.05 -5.28
N ALA A 17 40.27 -38.46 -4.75
CA ALA A 17 40.30 -37.05 -4.37
C ALA A 17 40.12 -36.09 -5.56
N ALA A 18 40.69 -36.42 -6.73
CA ALA A 18 40.56 -35.62 -7.96
C ALA A 18 39.13 -35.57 -8.51
N ILE A 19 38.30 -36.58 -8.20
CA ILE A 19 36.89 -36.65 -8.61
C ILE A 19 35.98 -36.06 -7.51
N LEU A 20 36.29 -36.31 -6.24
CA LEU A 20 35.52 -35.83 -5.10
C LEU A 20 35.55 -34.30 -4.96
N LEU A 21 36.72 -33.68 -5.15
CA LEU A 21 36.86 -32.23 -4.94
C LEU A 21 36.01 -31.39 -5.91
N PRO A 22 36.02 -31.63 -7.24
CA PRO A 22 35.09 -30.97 -8.17
C PRO A 22 33.62 -31.20 -7.81
N LEU A 23 33.26 -32.41 -7.38
CA LEU A 23 31.88 -32.76 -7.04
C LEU A 23 31.39 -31.98 -5.81
N ILE A 24 32.26 -31.82 -4.81
CA ILE A 24 32.01 -31.00 -3.63
C ILE A 24 31.89 -29.51 -4.01
N ILE A 25 32.77 -29.00 -4.88
CA ILE A 25 32.67 -27.61 -5.36
C ILE A 25 31.35 -27.37 -6.09
N ILE A 26 30.94 -28.29 -6.98
CA ILE A 26 29.64 -28.20 -7.67
C ILE A 26 28.50 -28.17 -6.66
N LEU A 27 28.54 -29.03 -5.63
CA LEU A 27 27.52 -29.04 -4.57
C LEU A 27 27.44 -27.68 -3.85
N PHE A 28 28.57 -27.10 -3.48
CA PHE A 28 28.61 -25.77 -2.83
C PHE A 28 28.09 -24.66 -3.76
N VAL A 29 28.45 -24.68 -5.04
CA VAL A 29 27.96 -23.71 -6.02
C VAL A 29 26.44 -23.81 -6.17
N VAL A 30 25.91 -25.04 -6.30
CA VAL A 30 24.45 -25.27 -6.35
C VAL A 30 23.77 -24.74 -5.09
N PHE A 31 24.34 -25.00 -3.92
CA PHE A 31 23.79 -24.52 -2.65
C PHE A 31 23.75 -22.99 -2.56
N ILE A 32 24.83 -22.32 -2.96
CA ILE A 32 24.89 -20.85 -3.03
C ILE A 32 23.86 -20.31 -4.03
N CYS A 33 23.70 -20.94 -5.19
CA CYS A 33 22.69 -20.58 -6.17
C CYS A 33 21.26 -20.71 -5.61
N LEU A 34 20.97 -21.76 -4.84
CA LEU A 34 19.68 -21.94 -4.18
C LEU A 34 19.42 -20.87 -3.12
N ILE A 35 20.41 -20.54 -2.29
CA ILE A 35 20.29 -19.45 -1.31
C ILE A 35 19.99 -18.12 -2.01
N ASN A 36 20.75 -17.78 -3.05
CA ASN A 36 20.53 -16.55 -3.80
C ASN A 36 19.13 -16.51 -4.43
N CYS A 37 18.64 -17.65 -4.92
CA CYS A 37 17.29 -17.79 -5.46
C CYS A 37 16.22 -17.51 -4.38
N VAL A 38 16.37 -18.05 -3.17
CA VAL A 38 15.46 -17.81 -2.04
C VAL A 38 15.47 -16.35 -1.61
N ILE A 39 16.65 -15.73 -1.48
CA ILE A 39 16.75 -14.32 -1.09
C ILE A 39 16.19 -13.41 -2.20
N ALA A 40 16.41 -13.76 -3.47
CA ALA A 40 15.82 -13.04 -4.60
C ALA A 40 14.28 -13.11 -4.58
N GLN A 41 13.72 -14.29 -4.28
CA GLN A 41 12.27 -14.46 -4.12
C GLN A 41 11.71 -13.63 -2.96
N ASP A 42 12.38 -13.62 -1.81
CA ASP A 42 12.00 -12.81 -0.65
C ASP A 42 12.05 -11.32 -0.97
N CYS A 43 13.10 -10.86 -1.65
CA CYS A 43 13.22 -9.47 -2.11
C CYS A 43 12.06 -9.05 -3.02
N ILE A 44 11.68 -9.88 -4.00
CA ILE A 44 10.53 -9.58 -4.88
C ILE A 44 9.25 -9.47 -4.04
N ASN A 45 9.04 -10.43 -3.13
CA ASN A 45 7.85 -10.45 -2.29
C ASN A 45 7.77 -9.23 -1.37
N GLN A 46 8.87 -8.85 -0.71
CA GLN A 46 8.91 -7.66 0.13
C GLN A 46 8.61 -6.38 -0.66
N SER A 47 9.20 -6.21 -1.84
CA SER A 47 8.90 -5.07 -2.71
C SER A 47 7.43 -5.08 -3.15
N LEU A 48 6.89 -6.24 -3.51
CA LEU A 48 5.47 -6.40 -3.83
C LEU A 48 4.56 -6.01 -2.66
N TYR A 49 4.86 -6.48 -1.45
CA TYR A 49 4.09 -6.15 -0.24
C TYR A 49 4.13 -4.66 0.09
N LYS A 50 5.31 -4.04 0.04
CA LYS A 50 5.44 -2.59 0.28
C LYS A 50 4.73 -1.77 -0.80
N THR A 51 4.81 -2.19 -2.06
CA THR A 51 4.03 -1.56 -3.15
C THR A 51 2.53 -1.74 -2.93
N ALA A 52 2.08 -2.93 -2.55
CA ALA A 52 0.67 -3.20 -2.26
C ALA A 52 0.16 -2.34 -1.10
N ASP A 53 0.94 -2.22 -0.03
CA ASP A 53 0.64 -1.37 1.12
C ASP A 53 0.55 0.11 0.70
N PHE A 54 1.53 0.62 -0.05
CA PHE A 54 1.49 1.97 -0.61
C PHE A 54 0.23 2.18 -1.47
N MET A 55 -0.01 1.28 -2.42
CA MET A 55 -1.14 1.38 -3.32
C MET A 55 -2.46 1.31 -2.54
N SER A 56 -2.61 0.43 -1.55
CA SER A 56 -3.82 0.38 -0.72
C SER A 56 -4.07 1.66 0.07
N ARG A 57 -2.99 2.32 0.55
CA ARG A 57 -3.07 3.56 1.34
C ARG A 57 -3.41 4.77 0.51
N TYR A 58 -2.86 4.87 -0.70
CA TYR A 58 -2.96 6.07 -1.52
C TYR A 58 -3.92 5.94 -2.71
N ALA A 59 -4.31 4.73 -3.10
CA ALA A 59 -5.31 4.47 -4.14
C ALA A 59 -6.57 5.28 -3.96
N PHE A 60 -7.10 5.35 -2.75
CA PHE A 60 -8.34 6.08 -2.53
C PHE A 60 -8.16 7.61 -2.63
N VAL A 61 -7.10 8.15 -2.02
CA VAL A 61 -6.79 9.60 -2.02
C VAL A 61 -6.52 10.11 -3.43
N TYR A 62 -5.84 9.31 -4.25
CA TYR A 62 -5.60 9.63 -5.64
C TYR A 62 -6.89 9.55 -6.45
N ASN A 63 -7.80 8.59 -6.21
CA ASN A 63 -9.06 8.47 -6.94
C ASN A 63 -10.03 9.64 -6.64
N GLU A 64 -10.25 10.00 -5.37
CA GLU A 64 -11.32 10.94 -5.02
C GLU A 64 -10.95 12.42 -5.28
N LYS A 65 -9.68 12.81 -5.11
CA LYS A 65 -9.22 14.22 -5.17
C LYS A 65 -8.03 14.48 -6.09
N GLY A 66 -7.10 13.52 -6.21
CA GLY A 66 -5.84 13.70 -6.94
C GLY A 66 -6.00 13.60 -8.46
N MET A 67 -6.65 12.54 -8.93
CA MET A 67 -6.75 12.20 -10.34
C MET A 67 -7.82 13.02 -11.04
N LYS A 68 -9.00 13.27 -10.47
CA LYS A 68 -9.93 14.26 -11.04
C LYS A 68 -9.33 15.65 -11.25
N THR A 69 -8.43 16.07 -10.34
CA THR A 69 -7.70 17.34 -10.46
C THR A 69 -6.58 17.27 -11.49
N LEU A 70 -5.85 16.15 -11.55
CA LEU A 70 -4.80 15.92 -12.53
C LEU A 70 -5.36 15.77 -13.94
N GLU A 71 -6.42 14.98 -14.11
CA GLU A 71 -7.25 14.85 -15.29
C GLU A 71 -7.67 16.21 -15.78
N LYS A 72 -8.37 16.99 -14.94
CA LYS A 72 -8.79 18.34 -15.31
C LYS A 72 -7.63 19.20 -15.83
N LYS A 73 -6.47 19.18 -15.15
CA LYS A 73 -5.27 19.91 -15.59
C LYS A 73 -4.68 19.38 -16.90
N VAL A 74 -4.67 18.06 -17.10
CA VAL A 74 -4.16 17.43 -18.33
C VAL A 74 -5.10 17.73 -19.50
N PHE A 75 -6.42 17.66 -19.29
CA PHE A 75 -7.40 18.03 -20.30
C PHE A 75 -7.35 19.52 -20.63
N GLU A 76 -7.25 20.41 -19.63
CA GLU A 76 -7.04 21.85 -19.84
C GLU A 76 -5.77 22.10 -20.68
N LYS A 77 -4.68 21.37 -20.41
CA LYS A 77 -3.42 21.47 -21.18
C LYS A 77 -3.56 21.00 -22.63
N ILE A 78 -4.27 19.89 -22.85
CA ILE A 78 -4.52 19.33 -24.18
C ILE A 78 -5.44 20.28 -24.97
N ASP A 79 -6.46 20.84 -24.32
CA ASP A 79 -7.40 21.79 -24.91
C ASP A 79 -6.70 23.10 -25.32
N GLU A 80 -5.78 23.58 -24.46
CA GLU A 80 -4.91 24.72 -24.73
C GLU A 80 -4.01 24.46 -25.96
N LEU A 81 -3.35 23.30 -26.02
CA LEU A 81 -2.50 22.91 -27.16
C LEU A 81 -3.28 22.74 -28.47
N ILE A 82 -4.48 22.13 -28.42
CA ILE A 82 -5.34 22.00 -29.60
C ILE A 82 -5.77 23.38 -30.09
N SER A 83 -6.10 24.29 -29.17
CA SER A 83 -6.48 25.66 -29.50
C SER A 83 -5.33 26.51 -30.01
N GLU A 84 -4.10 26.25 -29.56
CA GLU A 84 -2.88 26.91 -30.02
C GLU A 84 -2.45 26.45 -31.42
N TYR A 85 -2.55 25.15 -31.71
CA TYR A 85 -2.06 24.57 -32.97
C TYR A 85 -3.14 24.42 -34.07
N ILE A 86 -4.43 24.51 -33.74
CA ILE A 86 -5.54 24.35 -34.69
C ILE A 86 -6.46 25.57 -34.65
N GLU A 87 -6.18 26.53 -35.53
CA GLU A 87 -6.97 27.76 -35.64
C GLU A 87 -8.40 27.50 -36.14
N SER A 88 -8.61 26.50 -36.99
CA SER A 88 -9.92 26.21 -37.61
C SER A 88 -10.90 25.60 -36.61
N GLU A 89 -11.94 26.36 -36.27
CA GLU A 89 -13.06 25.95 -35.41
C GLU A 89 -13.75 24.67 -35.92
N LYS A 90 -13.91 24.55 -37.25
CA LYS A 90 -14.53 23.40 -37.91
C LYS A 90 -13.70 22.10 -37.81
N ILE A 91 -12.39 22.21 -37.65
CA ILE A 91 -11.48 21.07 -37.47
C ILE A 91 -11.43 20.68 -35.99
N ARG A 92 -11.43 21.66 -35.08
CA ARG A 92 -11.59 21.44 -33.64
C ARG A 92 -12.87 20.66 -33.33
N ASP A 93 -14.01 21.09 -33.89
CA ASP A 93 -15.29 20.42 -33.69
C ASP A 93 -15.28 18.95 -34.18
N LYS A 94 -14.58 18.67 -35.28
CA LYS A 94 -14.38 17.29 -35.75
C LYS A 94 -13.51 16.49 -34.78
N ILE A 95 -12.43 17.06 -34.27
CA ILE A 95 -11.55 16.38 -33.31
C ILE A 95 -12.32 16.01 -32.04
N TYR A 96 -13.10 16.94 -31.48
CA TYR A 96 -13.94 16.65 -30.30
C TYR A 96 -15.07 15.65 -30.62
N GLN A 97 -15.50 15.51 -31.88
CA GLN A 97 -16.43 14.45 -32.30
C GLN A 97 -15.79 13.06 -32.39
N TYR A 98 -14.53 12.96 -32.83
CA TYR A 98 -13.84 11.68 -32.99
C TYR A 98 -13.11 11.23 -31.72
N ILE A 99 -12.71 12.18 -30.87
CA ILE A 99 -12.05 11.92 -29.59
C ILE A 99 -13.00 12.40 -28.50
N ASP A 100 -13.76 11.45 -27.95
CA ASP A 100 -14.50 11.67 -26.73
C ASP A 100 -13.51 11.67 -25.56
N PHE A 101 -12.97 12.84 -25.24
CA PHE A 101 -12.02 13.01 -24.15
C PHE A 101 -12.59 12.52 -22.81
N ASN A 102 -13.91 12.53 -22.63
CA ASN A 102 -14.55 11.98 -21.43
C ASN A 102 -14.50 10.44 -21.37
N LYS A 103 -14.40 9.75 -22.51
CA LYS A 103 -14.13 8.30 -22.53
C LYS A 103 -12.67 7.97 -22.25
N LEU A 104 -11.74 8.87 -22.58
CA LEU A 104 -10.33 8.70 -22.20
C LEU A 104 -10.13 8.82 -20.68
N VAL A 105 -10.94 9.65 -20.00
CA VAL A 105 -10.99 9.77 -18.53
C VAL A 105 -11.21 8.40 -17.87
N GLU A 106 -12.09 7.57 -18.43
CA GLU A 106 -12.45 6.27 -17.87
C GLU A 106 -11.28 5.27 -17.85
N TYR A 107 -10.24 5.49 -18.66
CA TYR A 107 -9.05 4.62 -18.74
C TYR A 107 -7.75 5.29 -18.28
N THR A 108 -7.74 6.61 -18.02
CA THR A 108 -6.55 7.31 -17.52
C THR A 108 -6.16 6.87 -16.11
N ASP A 109 -7.14 6.44 -15.32
CA ASP A 109 -6.90 5.93 -13.97
C ASP A 109 -5.99 4.70 -13.98
N ASP A 110 -6.33 3.69 -14.79
CA ASP A 110 -5.55 2.46 -14.97
C ASP A 110 -4.10 2.76 -15.35
N LEU A 111 -3.88 3.70 -16.27
CA LEU A 111 -2.56 4.07 -16.74
C LEU A 111 -1.74 4.73 -15.63
N ILE A 112 -2.31 5.71 -14.93
CA ILE A 112 -1.63 6.46 -13.87
C ILE A 112 -1.31 5.53 -12.69
N TYR A 113 -2.26 4.72 -12.23
CA TYR A 113 -2.03 3.76 -11.15
C TYR A 113 -0.99 2.73 -11.49
N ARG A 114 -1.01 2.21 -12.72
CA ARG A 114 0.03 1.30 -13.21
C ARG A 114 1.41 1.95 -13.12
N GLN A 115 1.57 3.18 -13.59
CA GLN A 115 2.87 3.86 -13.55
C GLN A 115 3.35 4.14 -12.12
N ILE A 116 2.45 4.55 -11.23
CA ILE A 116 2.78 4.77 -9.82
C ILE A 116 3.21 3.46 -9.16
N ALA A 117 2.43 2.39 -9.33
CA ALA A 117 2.75 1.07 -8.77
C ALA A 117 4.11 0.55 -9.26
N LEU A 118 4.40 0.72 -10.56
CA LEU A 118 5.70 0.38 -11.14
C LEU A 118 6.83 1.22 -10.53
N GLY A 119 6.65 2.54 -10.43
CA GLY A 119 7.64 3.44 -9.85
C GLY A 119 7.96 3.08 -8.39
N VAL A 120 6.93 2.86 -7.59
CA VAL A 120 7.06 2.47 -6.17
C VAL A 120 7.71 1.09 -6.03
N PHE A 121 7.33 0.12 -6.86
CA PHE A 121 7.97 -1.19 -6.88
C PHE A 121 9.47 -1.08 -7.18
N HIS A 122 9.85 -0.28 -8.16
CA HIS A 122 11.26 -0.04 -8.48
C HIS A 122 12.02 0.67 -7.36
N ILE A 123 11.38 1.59 -6.63
CA ILE A 123 11.99 2.24 -5.45
C ILE A 123 12.34 1.19 -4.39
N TYR A 124 11.39 0.33 -4.01
CA TYR A 124 11.64 -0.71 -3.00
C TYR A 124 12.60 -1.79 -3.48
N LEU A 125 12.54 -2.15 -4.77
CA LEU A 125 13.49 -3.08 -5.35
C LEU A 125 14.93 -2.53 -5.35
N ASN A 126 15.09 -1.22 -5.58
CA ASN A 126 16.38 -0.53 -5.50
C ASN A 126 16.95 -0.43 -4.08
N GLU A 127 16.18 -0.73 -3.02
CA GLU A 127 16.74 -0.85 -1.67
C GLU A 127 17.58 -2.14 -1.54
N SER A 128 17.32 -3.15 -2.38
CA SER A 128 17.98 -4.45 -2.31
C SER A 128 19.36 -4.48 -2.99
N GLU A 129 20.36 -4.90 -2.23
CA GLU A 129 21.72 -5.10 -2.73
C GLU A 129 21.81 -6.17 -3.83
N LEU A 130 20.90 -7.16 -3.86
CA LEU A 130 20.86 -8.18 -4.91
C LEU A 130 20.48 -7.59 -6.27
N TYR A 131 19.51 -6.68 -6.27
CA TYR A 131 19.08 -5.99 -7.48
C TYR A 131 20.17 -5.04 -7.98
N LYS A 132 20.77 -4.24 -7.08
CA LYS A 132 21.89 -3.34 -7.42
C LYS A 132 23.09 -4.07 -8.02
N LYS A 133 23.39 -5.27 -7.51
CA LYS A 133 24.49 -6.12 -8.01
C LYS A 133 24.15 -6.90 -9.29
N GLY A 134 22.95 -6.75 -9.83
CA GLY A 134 22.51 -7.43 -11.06
C GLY A 134 22.27 -8.94 -10.90
N LEU A 135 22.22 -9.46 -9.67
CA LEU A 135 21.98 -10.87 -9.37
C LEU A 135 20.49 -11.24 -9.45
N LEU A 136 19.63 -10.23 -9.48
CA LEU A 136 18.21 -10.32 -9.73
C LEU A 136 17.86 -9.39 -10.90
N ARG A 137 17.25 -9.93 -11.94
CA ARG A 137 16.76 -9.17 -13.09
C ARG A 137 15.25 -9.31 -13.20
N ILE A 138 14.53 -8.21 -13.29
CA ILE A 138 13.10 -8.23 -13.59
C ILE A 138 12.93 -8.44 -15.09
N GLU A 139 12.16 -9.46 -15.47
CA GLU A 139 11.85 -9.77 -16.87
C GLU A 139 10.56 -9.08 -17.30
N ASP A 140 9.55 -9.07 -16.42
CA ASP A 140 8.22 -8.58 -16.75
C ASP A 140 7.45 -8.20 -15.47
N ILE A 141 6.66 -7.13 -15.55
CA ILE A 141 5.72 -6.71 -14.51
C ILE A 141 4.37 -6.46 -15.18
N THR A 142 3.37 -7.26 -14.82
CA THR A 142 2.04 -7.19 -15.43
C THR A 142 0.96 -6.94 -14.39
N PHE A 143 -0.10 -6.29 -14.88
CA PHE A 143 -1.35 -6.10 -14.16
C PHE A 143 -2.49 -6.88 -14.83
N GLU A 144 -2.14 -7.93 -15.59
CA GLU A 144 -3.11 -8.80 -16.24
C GLU A 144 -4.10 -9.33 -15.19
N GLU A 145 -5.40 -9.25 -15.49
CA GLU A 145 -6.54 -9.53 -14.59
C GLU A 145 -6.91 -8.41 -13.60
N SER A 146 -6.18 -7.29 -13.58
CA SER A 146 -6.61 -6.09 -12.83
C SER A 146 -7.66 -5.34 -13.63
N LYS A 147 -8.79 -5.00 -13.00
CA LYS A 147 -9.71 -3.97 -13.50
C LYS A 147 -9.69 -2.82 -12.51
N PHE A 148 -8.81 -1.86 -12.74
CA PHE A 148 -8.60 -0.75 -11.83
C PHE A 148 -9.89 0.08 -11.78
N PHE A 149 -10.50 0.23 -10.59
CA PHE A 149 -11.61 1.14 -10.23
C PHE A 149 -12.92 1.09 -11.04
N ASN A 150 -12.94 0.59 -12.26
CA ASN A 150 -14.09 0.47 -13.15
C ASN A 150 -15.03 -0.69 -12.78
N SER A 151 -14.69 -1.50 -11.78
CA SER A 151 -15.48 -2.68 -11.38
C SER A 151 -15.39 -3.08 -9.91
N ASN A 152 -14.77 -2.26 -9.03
CA ASN A 152 -14.44 -2.65 -7.65
C ASN A 152 -13.64 -3.99 -7.55
N ASP A 153 -12.79 -4.26 -8.55
CA ASP A 153 -12.04 -5.52 -8.71
C ASP A 153 -10.59 -5.39 -8.22
N ASP A 154 -10.02 -6.48 -7.69
CA ASP A 154 -8.64 -6.50 -7.19
C ASP A 154 -7.58 -6.12 -8.22
N ILE A 155 -6.65 -5.26 -7.79
CA ILE A 155 -5.44 -5.00 -8.54
C ILE A 155 -4.50 -6.17 -8.29
N VAL A 156 -4.19 -6.93 -9.34
CA VAL A 156 -3.28 -8.06 -9.29
C VAL A 156 -1.97 -7.63 -9.94
N LEU A 157 -0.92 -7.50 -9.12
CA LEU A 157 0.42 -7.20 -9.58
C LEU A 157 1.22 -8.50 -9.68
N LYS A 158 1.64 -8.86 -10.89
CA LYS A 158 2.45 -10.05 -11.17
C LYS A 158 3.85 -9.63 -11.62
N VAL A 159 4.86 -10.28 -11.07
CA VAL A 159 6.26 -10.04 -11.40
C VAL A 159 6.87 -11.36 -11.86
N LYS A 160 7.54 -11.31 -13.02
CA LYS A 160 8.44 -12.36 -13.49
C LYS A 160 9.85 -11.83 -13.42
N ALA A 161 10.74 -12.60 -12.83
CA ALA A 161 12.13 -12.23 -12.66
C ALA A 161 13.04 -13.43 -12.87
N LYS A 162 14.33 -13.15 -13.01
CA LYS A 162 15.37 -14.14 -13.19
C LYS A 162 16.50 -13.89 -12.21
N SER A 163 16.92 -14.95 -11.51
CA SER A 163 18.13 -14.95 -10.70
C SER A 163 19.00 -16.13 -11.12
N GLY A 164 20.13 -15.81 -11.78
CA GLY A 164 20.96 -16.84 -12.42
C GLY A 164 20.19 -17.63 -13.48
N MET A 165 20.09 -18.95 -13.28
CA MET A 165 19.36 -19.86 -14.19
C MET A 165 17.88 -20.04 -13.80
N PHE A 166 17.44 -19.48 -12.67
CA PHE A 166 16.10 -19.69 -12.14
C PHE A 166 15.14 -18.57 -12.56
N HIS A 167 13.96 -18.96 -13.03
CA HIS A 167 12.84 -18.05 -13.25
C HIS A 167 11.96 -18.01 -12.01
N LEU A 168 11.73 -16.80 -11.52
CA LEU A 168 10.94 -16.48 -10.34
C LEU A 168 9.62 -15.84 -10.78
N LYS A 169 8.54 -16.23 -10.12
CA LYS A 169 7.21 -15.64 -10.34
C LYS A 169 6.60 -15.34 -8.99
N SER A 170 6.12 -14.12 -8.83
CA SER A 170 5.35 -13.71 -7.66
C SER A 170 4.15 -12.90 -8.10
N ALA A 171 3.07 -13.02 -7.35
CA ALA A 171 1.88 -12.22 -7.56
C ALA A 171 1.37 -11.74 -6.20
N ILE A 172 0.90 -10.52 -6.16
CA ILE A 172 0.16 -9.98 -5.02
C ILE A 172 -1.16 -9.40 -5.51
N ARG A 173 -2.17 -9.54 -4.67
CA ARG A 173 -3.50 -9.00 -4.91
C ARG A 173 -3.75 -7.88 -3.92
N ILE A 174 -4.16 -6.73 -4.43
CA ILE A 174 -4.31 -5.48 -3.68
C ILE A 174 -5.79 -5.08 -3.73
N GLY A 175 -6.38 -4.96 -2.54
CA GLY A 175 -7.67 -4.30 -2.38
C GLY A 175 -7.47 -2.79 -2.43
N CYS A 176 -7.91 -2.15 -3.52
CA CYS A 176 -7.72 -0.70 -3.73
C CYS A 176 -9.01 0.12 -3.61
N TRP A 177 -10.10 -0.49 -3.17
CA TRP A 177 -11.34 0.20 -2.80
C TRP A 177 -11.40 0.45 -1.29
N ILE A 178 -12.21 1.42 -0.88
CA ILE A 178 -12.64 1.56 0.53
C ILE A 178 -13.18 0.20 0.96
N GLY A 179 -12.53 -0.39 1.97
CA GLY A 179 -12.86 -1.73 2.43
C GLY A 179 -12.19 -2.81 1.59
N GLY A 180 -10.87 -2.95 1.71
CA GLY A 180 -10.23 -4.24 1.49
C GLY A 180 -11.07 -5.31 2.20
N LYS A 181 -11.36 -6.42 1.52
CA LYS A 181 -12.33 -7.45 1.90
C LYS A 181 -12.39 -7.63 3.42
N PHE A 182 -13.26 -6.87 4.07
CA PHE A 182 -13.74 -7.21 5.39
C PHE A 182 -14.63 -8.40 5.08
N ASP A 183 -14.33 -9.53 5.71
CA ASP A 183 -15.24 -10.64 5.68
C ASP A 183 -16.57 -10.12 6.25
N SER A 184 -17.51 -9.78 5.36
CA SER A 184 -18.82 -9.26 5.71
C SER A 184 -19.68 -10.31 6.41
N SER A 185 -19.12 -11.51 6.65
CA SER A 185 -19.71 -12.49 7.55
C SER A 185 -19.61 -12.15 9.05
N ILE A 186 -18.93 -11.05 9.44
CA ILE A 186 -18.84 -10.63 10.87
C ILE A 186 -19.41 -9.21 11.17
N VAL A 187 -19.89 -8.44 10.18
CA VAL A 187 -20.45 -7.11 10.48
C VAL A 187 -21.95 -7.22 10.75
N SER A 188 -22.31 -7.11 12.03
CA SER A 188 -23.68 -6.88 12.51
C SER A 188 -24.37 -5.79 11.71
N SER A 189 -25.64 -5.99 11.38
CA SER A 189 -26.55 -5.13 10.60
C SER A 189 -26.77 -3.70 11.11
N ASP A 190 -26.03 -3.25 12.12
CA ASP A 190 -26.30 -2.02 12.86
C ASP A 190 -25.31 -0.92 12.48
N ASN A 191 -25.83 0.28 12.24
CA ASN A 191 -25.03 1.47 11.91
C ASN A 191 -24.14 1.85 13.10
N VAL A 192 -22.84 2.02 12.85
CA VAL A 192 -21.86 2.31 13.93
C VAL A 192 -22.09 3.66 14.60
N TRP A 193 -22.72 4.61 13.92
CA TRP A 193 -23.02 5.96 14.43
C TRP A 193 -24.23 5.99 15.38
N ASP A 194 -25.06 4.96 15.34
CA ASP A 194 -26.20 4.76 16.24
C ASP A 194 -25.78 4.05 17.54
N MET A 195 -24.58 3.45 17.59
CA MET A 195 -24.02 2.80 18.77
C MET A 195 -23.54 3.80 19.83
N ASP A 196 -23.42 3.32 21.08
CA ASP A 196 -22.74 4.06 22.14
C ASP A 196 -21.25 4.28 21.81
N ASN A 197 -20.64 5.30 22.41
CA ASN A 197 -19.27 5.71 22.09
C ASN A 197 -18.22 4.62 22.32
N PHE A 198 -18.39 3.74 23.31
CA PHE A 198 -17.42 2.70 23.63
C PHE A 198 -17.54 1.51 22.69
N THR A 199 -18.77 1.09 22.39
CA THR A 199 -19.02 0.02 21.41
C THR A 199 -18.61 0.46 20.01
N ARG A 200 -18.98 1.67 19.58
CA ARG A 200 -18.50 2.25 18.31
C ARG A 200 -16.98 2.25 18.24
N GLY A 201 -16.31 2.70 19.29
CA GLY A 201 -14.84 2.75 19.33
C GLY A 201 -14.18 1.37 19.23
N ARG A 202 -14.76 0.32 19.80
CA ARG A 202 -14.25 -1.06 19.70
C ARG A 202 -14.48 -1.63 18.30
N THR A 203 -15.72 -1.54 17.80
CA THR A 203 -16.10 -1.99 16.46
C THR A 203 -15.21 -1.34 15.40
N LEU A 204 -14.99 -0.02 15.48
CA LEU A 204 -14.12 0.69 14.55
C LEU A 204 -12.64 0.31 14.72
N ARG A 205 -12.17 0.01 15.94
CA ARG A 205 -10.79 -0.52 16.09
C ARG A 205 -10.64 -1.87 15.41
N ASP A 206 -11.63 -2.74 15.50
CA ASP A 206 -11.58 -4.05 14.83
C ASP A 206 -11.62 -3.89 13.30
N ILE A 207 -12.48 -2.98 12.82
CA ILE A 207 -12.60 -2.68 11.38
C ILE A 207 -11.31 -2.09 10.81
N PHE A 208 -10.70 -1.14 11.51
CA PHE A 208 -9.54 -0.39 11.03
C PHE A 208 -8.19 -0.97 11.51
N GLY A 209 -8.16 -2.26 11.89
CA GLY A 209 -6.91 -3.00 12.09
C GLY A 209 -6.19 -2.76 13.43
N GLY A 210 -6.93 -2.50 14.50
CA GLY A 210 -6.41 -2.45 15.86
C GLY A 210 -5.90 -3.82 16.32
N THR A 211 -4.64 -3.88 16.74
CA THR A 211 -3.98 -5.12 17.17
C THR A 211 -3.68 -5.16 18.68
N LEU A 212 -3.81 -4.02 19.36
CA LEU A 212 -3.56 -3.90 20.80
C LEU A 212 -4.86 -3.99 21.60
N PRO A 213 -4.78 -4.45 22.87
CA PRO A 213 -5.93 -4.47 23.79
C PRO A 213 -6.69 -3.14 23.84
N TYR A 214 -8.00 -3.18 24.08
CA TYR A 214 -8.81 -1.96 24.06
C TYR A 214 -8.45 -0.97 25.16
N ASP A 215 -8.00 -1.47 26.30
CA ASP A 215 -7.49 -0.72 27.46
C ASP A 215 -6.06 -0.21 27.27
N TYR A 216 -5.39 -0.59 26.17
CA TYR A 216 -4.05 -0.12 25.88
C TYR A 216 -4.03 1.41 25.68
N PRO A 217 -3.07 2.12 26.30
CA PRO A 217 -3.09 3.58 26.32
C PRO A 217 -2.77 4.16 24.95
N VAL A 218 -3.56 5.17 24.55
CA VAL A 218 -3.34 6.08 23.40
C VAL A 218 -3.40 5.42 22.02
N ILE A 219 -2.62 4.36 21.78
CA ILE A 219 -2.50 3.66 20.49
C ILE A 219 -3.38 2.41 20.45
N ALA A 220 -3.86 2.10 19.25
CA ALA A 220 -4.67 0.93 18.93
C ALA A 220 -3.89 -0.17 18.20
N ALA A 221 -2.79 0.17 17.53
CA ALA A 221 -1.89 -0.77 16.89
C ALA A 221 -0.44 -0.26 16.95
N TYR A 222 0.51 -1.19 16.82
CA TYR A 222 1.93 -0.89 16.79
C TYR A 222 2.66 -1.79 15.78
N SER A 223 3.48 -1.21 14.92
CA SER A 223 4.32 -1.95 13.98
C SER A 223 5.57 -1.16 13.62
N ASN A 224 6.75 -1.79 13.73
CA ASN A 224 8.05 -1.24 13.30
C ASN A 224 8.33 0.21 13.78
N GLY A 225 8.08 0.52 15.05
CA GLY A 225 8.28 1.87 15.59
C GLY A 225 7.13 2.85 15.34
N THR A 226 6.10 2.44 14.59
CA THR A 226 4.92 3.27 14.31
C THR A 226 3.79 2.97 15.27
N GLY A 227 3.39 3.97 16.05
CA GLY A 227 2.20 3.94 16.90
C GLY A 227 0.99 4.47 16.14
N ILE A 228 -0.05 3.65 16.02
CA ILE A 228 -1.29 4.00 15.32
C ILE A 228 -2.40 4.20 16.35
N SER A 229 -2.98 5.40 16.42
CA SER A 229 -4.18 5.67 17.21
C SER A 229 -5.40 5.65 16.29
N ILE A 230 -6.44 4.90 16.66
CA ILE A 230 -7.72 4.87 15.93
C ILE A 230 -8.75 5.56 16.80
N LYS A 231 -9.34 6.64 16.29
CA LYS A 231 -10.37 7.45 16.98
C LYS A 231 -11.52 7.74 16.04
N SER A 232 -12.71 7.86 16.60
CA SER A 232 -13.92 8.21 15.85
C SER A 232 -14.49 9.54 16.32
N ILE A 233 -14.93 10.39 15.41
CA ILE A 233 -15.70 11.58 15.72
C ILE A 233 -16.92 11.65 14.79
N ASP A 234 -18.10 11.78 15.38
CA ASP A 234 -19.32 12.01 14.62
C ASP A 234 -19.46 13.52 14.41
N HIS A 235 -18.97 14.05 13.28
CA HIS A 235 -19.04 15.49 13.00
C HIS A 235 -20.45 15.98 12.69
N THR A 236 -21.45 15.08 12.55
CA THR A 236 -22.85 15.47 12.37
C THR A 236 -23.49 15.96 13.67
N ALA A 237 -22.98 15.53 14.83
CA ALA A 237 -23.52 15.92 16.13
C ALA A 237 -23.53 17.45 16.34
N ALA A 238 -24.61 17.96 16.96
CA ALA A 238 -24.84 19.39 17.14
C ALA A 238 -23.67 20.14 17.80
N SER A 239 -22.96 19.50 18.74
CA SER A 239 -21.78 20.07 19.42
C SER A 239 -20.62 20.40 18.48
N TYR A 240 -20.57 19.75 17.31
CA TYR A 240 -19.51 19.92 16.31
C TYR A 240 -19.93 20.76 15.11
N GLN A 241 -21.20 21.14 15.02
CA GLN A 241 -21.71 22.00 13.95
C GLN A 241 -21.35 23.47 14.17
N THR A 242 -21.22 23.90 15.43
CA THR A 242 -21.01 25.31 15.81
C THR A 242 -19.78 25.50 16.70
N GLY A 243 -19.07 26.61 16.51
CA GLY A 243 -17.89 26.97 17.30
C GLY A 243 -16.66 26.12 16.99
N ASN A 244 -15.70 26.09 17.92
CA ASN A 244 -14.38 25.48 17.71
C ASN A 244 -14.26 24.06 18.31
N HIS A 245 -15.35 23.48 18.82
CA HIS A 245 -15.32 22.19 19.52
C HIS A 245 -14.82 21.04 18.64
N PHE A 246 -15.17 21.05 17.35
CA PHE A 246 -14.70 20.06 16.38
C PHE A 246 -13.16 20.09 16.27
N GLU A 247 -12.62 21.29 16.02
CA GLU A 247 -11.19 21.51 15.91
C GLU A 247 -10.44 21.19 17.21
N MET A 248 -10.94 21.67 18.35
CA MET A 248 -10.32 21.42 19.65
C MET A 248 -10.27 19.94 20.00
N THR A 249 -11.33 19.19 19.69
CA THR A 249 -11.40 17.75 19.98
C THR A 249 -10.34 16.98 19.21
N ILE A 250 -10.18 17.27 17.92
CA ILE A 250 -9.18 16.59 17.10
C ILE A 250 -7.76 17.00 17.51
N ARG A 251 -7.54 18.28 17.84
CA ARG A 251 -6.25 18.75 18.38
C ARG A 251 -5.85 18.02 19.66
N GLN A 252 -6.79 17.80 20.58
CA GLN A 252 -6.53 17.03 21.80
C GLN A 252 -6.16 15.57 21.51
N MET A 253 -6.74 14.96 20.48
CA MET A 253 -6.35 13.61 20.03
C MET A 253 -4.92 13.60 19.48
N ILE A 254 -4.58 14.61 18.66
CA ILE A 254 -3.23 14.80 18.11
C ILE A 254 -2.21 14.98 19.23
N ASP A 255 -2.47 15.88 20.19
CA ASP A 255 -1.56 16.16 21.30
C ASP A 255 -1.33 14.91 22.16
N LYS A 256 -2.38 14.18 22.50
CA LYS A 256 -2.26 12.91 23.24
C LYS A 256 -1.37 11.90 22.54
N LEU A 257 -1.44 11.81 21.21
CA LEU A 257 -0.59 10.91 20.44
C LEU A 257 0.84 11.45 20.29
N ALA A 258 1.00 12.76 20.10
CA ALA A 258 2.29 13.44 20.00
C ALA A 258 3.13 13.24 21.27
N ASP A 259 2.49 13.39 22.44
CA ASP A 259 3.13 13.26 23.75
C ASP A 259 3.44 11.80 24.11
N TYR A 260 2.83 10.84 23.42
CA TYR A 260 3.04 9.42 23.65
C TYR A 260 4.37 8.94 23.07
N LYS A 261 5.18 8.32 23.93
CA LYS A 261 6.52 7.81 23.58
C LYS A 261 6.57 6.29 23.38
N GLY A 262 5.50 5.58 23.72
CA GLY A 262 5.50 4.12 23.82
C GLY A 262 6.01 3.61 25.17
N ASP A 263 6.27 2.31 25.23
CA ASP A 263 6.92 1.65 26.37
C ASP A 263 8.31 1.13 25.97
N ASN A 264 9.03 0.53 26.91
CA ASN A 264 10.40 0.02 26.68
C ASN A 264 10.49 -1.01 25.54
N ASN A 265 9.43 -1.78 25.32
CA ASN A 265 9.37 -2.83 24.29
C ASN A 265 8.85 -2.31 22.95
N ARG A 266 8.12 -1.18 22.97
CA ARG A 266 7.44 -0.59 21.82
C ARG A 266 7.69 0.92 21.75
N PRO A 267 8.93 1.36 21.51
CA PRO A 267 9.23 2.78 21.35
C PRO A 267 8.52 3.33 20.11
N VAL A 268 7.88 4.49 20.24
CA VAL A 268 7.14 5.14 19.15
C VAL A 268 8.01 6.23 18.52
N THR A 269 8.49 5.97 17.32
CA THR A 269 9.26 6.91 16.48
C THR A 269 8.37 7.64 15.48
N SER A 270 7.37 6.94 14.92
CA SER A 270 6.40 7.48 13.96
C SER A 270 4.98 7.39 14.51
N ARG A 271 4.13 8.38 14.19
CA ARG A 271 2.78 8.51 14.76
C ARG A 271 1.75 8.68 13.66
N ILE A 272 0.72 7.84 13.69
CA ILE A 272 -0.43 7.93 12.78
C ILE A 272 -1.71 8.03 13.62
N LEU A 273 -2.53 9.03 13.36
CA LEU A 273 -3.88 9.14 13.88
C LEU A 273 -4.87 8.83 12.76
N ILE A 274 -5.52 7.68 12.82
CA ILE A 274 -6.67 7.34 11.97
C ILE A 274 -7.91 7.93 12.63
N LEU A 275 -8.46 8.97 12.01
CA LEU A 275 -9.67 9.65 12.43
C LEU A 275 -10.85 9.20 11.56
N VAL A 276 -11.71 8.38 12.13
CA VAL A 276 -12.92 7.88 11.48
C VAL A 276 -14.07 8.88 11.66
N MET A 277 -14.72 9.26 10.58
CA MET A 277 -15.86 10.20 10.53
C MET A 277 -16.98 9.63 9.66
N PRO A 278 -18.24 10.07 9.84
CA PRO A 278 -19.32 9.65 8.96
C PRO A 278 -19.13 10.21 7.54
N GLU A 279 -19.78 9.61 6.54
CA GLU A 279 -19.69 10.03 5.13
C GLU A 279 -20.45 11.34 4.83
N ASN A 280 -21.24 11.84 5.78
CA ASN A 280 -22.02 13.06 5.63
C ASN A 280 -21.14 14.27 5.29
N LYS A 281 -21.65 15.14 4.42
CA LYS A 281 -20.96 16.36 4.00
C LYS A 281 -20.65 17.29 5.17
N MET A 282 -19.38 17.68 5.32
CA MET A 282 -18.94 18.68 6.29
C MET A 282 -19.44 20.09 5.94
N ASN A 283 -19.74 20.87 6.98
CA ASN A 283 -20.11 22.27 6.82
C ASN A 283 -18.89 23.18 6.52
N ILE A 284 -19.13 24.44 6.17
CA ILE A 284 -18.07 25.40 5.77
C ILE A 284 -17.05 25.63 6.90
N ASN A 285 -17.51 25.70 8.15
CA ASN A 285 -16.66 25.91 9.32
C ASN A 285 -15.76 24.69 9.58
N GLN A 286 -16.32 23.48 9.45
CA GLN A 286 -15.59 22.22 9.60
C GLN A 286 -14.53 22.05 8.51
N ASN A 287 -14.88 22.33 7.25
CA ASN A 287 -13.93 22.29 6.13
C ASN A 287 -12.76 23.28 6.34
N SER A 288 -13.07 24.50 6.78
CA SER A 288 -12.06 25.51 7.07
C SER A 288 -11.16 25.13 8.26
N SER A 289 -11.72 24.43 9.25
CA SER A 289 -11.00 23.89 10.40
C SER A 289 -10.07 22.74 10.01
N MET A 290 -10.46 21.92 9.04
CA MET A 290 -9.68 20.76 8.61
C MET A 290 -8.28 21.14 8.13
N SER A 291 -8.15 22.20 7.33
CA SER A 291 -6.84 22.70 6.87
C SER A 291 -5.92 23.12 8.03
N ARG A 292 -6.49 23.73 9.09
CA ARG A 292 -5.75 24.11 10.30
C ARG A 292 -5.35 22.89 11.13
N ILE A 293 -6.21 21.89 11.22
CA ILE A 293 -5.97 20.64 11.93
C ILE A 293 -4.85 19.85 11.25
N ILE A 294 -4.89 19.69 9.93
CA ILE A 294 -3.85 18.99 9.15
C ILE A 294 -2.49 19.68 9.34
N SER A 295 -2.48 21.02 9.23
CA SER A 295 -1.26 21.80 9.46
C SER A 295 -0.73 21.60 10.88
N TYR A 296 -1.61 21.55 11.87
CA TYR A 296 -1.23 21.32 13.27
C TYR A 296 -0.72 19.90 13.54
N ALA A 297 -1.31 18.89 12.92
CA ALA A 297 -0.84 17.51 13.03
C ALA A 297 0.61 17.38 12.54
N ASN A 298 0.90 18.02 11.39
CA ASN A 298 2.25 18.06 10.82
C ASN A 298 3.26 18.75 11.73
N THR A 299 2.92 19.87 12.37
CA THR A 299 3.84 20.54 13.32
C THR A 299 4.11 19.70 14.57
N LYS A 300 3.22 18.75 14.89
CA LYS A 300 3.36 17.80 15.99
C LYS A 300 3.99 16.47 15.57
N ASN A 301 4.45 16.33 14.31
CA ASN A 301 4.95 15.08 13.73
C ASN A 301 3.97 13.91 13.88
N VAL A 302 2.67 14.21 13.73
CA VAL A 302 1.60 13.22 13.71
C VAL A 302 0.99 13.24 12.31
N PHE A 303 1.01 12.09 11.63
CA PHE A 303 0.32 11.93 10.37
C PHE A 303 -1.18 11.72 10.65
N LEU A 304 -2.02 12.62 10.17
CA LEU A 304 -3.47 12.52 10.30
C LEU A 304 -4.05 11.84 9.05
N ASP A 305 -4.64 10.68 9.25
CA ASP A 305 -5.36 9.91 8.24
C ASP A 305 -6.87 10.01 8.50
N ILE A 306 -7.64 10.46 7.52
CA ILE A 306 -9.08 10.68 7.67
C ILE A 306 -9.81 9.58 6.92
N GLN A 307 -10.63 8.82 7.63
CA GLN A 307 -11.40 7.71 7.09
C GLN A 307 -12.90 8.04 7.19
N LEU A 308 -13.60 8.07 6.07
CA LEU A 308 -15.06 8.22 6.07
C LEU A 308 -15.68 6.81 6.08
N TYR A 309 -16.68 6.59 6.94
CA TYR A 309 -17.29 5.27 7.08
C TYR A 309 -18.76 5.37 7.49
N GLN A 310 -19.67 4.92 6.62
CA GLN A 310 -21.13 4.96 6.80
C GLN A 310 -21.69 6.38 7.01
N GLU A 311 -22.90 6.62 6.53
CA GLU A 311 -23.62 7.85 6.86
C GLU A 311 -24.18 7.77 8.30
N SER A 312 -24.01 8.85 9.04
CA SER A 312 -24.76 9.10 10.28
C SER A 312 -26.17 9.56 9.90
N LYS A 313 -27.18 8.98 10.57
CA LYS A 313 -28.61 9.30 10.35
C LYS A 313 -29.13 10.46 11.22
N LYS A 314 -28.23 11.17 11.92
CA LYS A 314 -28.56 12.24 12.86
C LYS A 314 -28.62 13.62 12.21
#